data_AF-A0A1H8JLW3-F1
#
_entry.id   AF-A0A1H8JLW3-F1
#
_cell.length_a   1.000
_cell.length_b   1.000
_cell.length_c   1.000
_cell.angle_alpha   90.00
_cell.angle_beta   90.00
_cell.angle_gamma   90.00
#
_symmetry.space_group_name_H-M   'P 1'
#
loop_
_entity.id
_entity.type
_entity.pdbx_description
1 polymer ?
#
loop_
_entity_poly.entity_id
_entity_poly.type
_entity_poly.pdbx_seq_one_letter_code
_entity_poly.pdbx_strand_id
1 'polypeptide(L)'
;MSDELVISYEDARTISFHQASVNIDACFLLAYIDSDDSRGDKVAEILDQWSDDGIEHIGISNHVVGEVIHNIFKNRIRQVLSLAYKKYKSSRTKRPYTFNKEEESIIGDYRTADYMRSIVPERALENLISRNELSYSIEILLKEYKSRYPTYTEHLTQYYSDSTLKFNETINGLRNDLGIPIIFPYSDESVMWEAFESTSTEQLGIYDAFHMAISRHHNFDYFATLDGDFVSNYLNIARVTDTKIIKVA
;
A
#
# COMPACT_ATOMS: atom_id res chain seq x y z
N MET A 1 -34.78 -3.67 5.23
CA MET A 1 -33.42 -3.91 5.76
C MET A 1 -32.79 -2.55 5.89
N SER A 2 -32.13 -2.25 7.02
CA SER A 2 -31.40 -0.97 7.15
C SER A 2 -30.35 -0.92 6.05
N ASP A 3 -30.42 0.09 5.19
CA ASP A 3 -29.38 0.38 4.21
C ASP A 3 -28.17 0.95 4.97
N GLU A 4 -27.38 0.07 5.57
CA GLU A 4 -26.11 0.45 6.18
C GLU A 4 -25.13 0.81 5.07
N LEU A 5 -24.68 2.07 5.10
CA LEU A 5 -23.69 2.61 4.17
C LEU A 5 -22.30 2.03 4.40
N VAL A 6 -22.05 1.51 5.61
CA VAL A 6 -20.79 0.88 6.00
C VAL A 6 -21.08 -0.56 6.43
N ILE A 7 -20.45 -1.51 5.75
CA ILE A 7 -20.51 -2.94 6.00
C ILE A 7 -19.28 -3.32 6.80
N SER A 8 -19.48 -3.86 8.00
CA SER A 8 -18.38 -4.36 8.82
C SER A 8 -17.78 -5.63 8.22
N TYR A 9 -16.56 -5.97 8.61
CA TYR A 9 -15.93 -7.24 8.22
C TYR A 9 -16.81 -8.45 8.54
N GLU A 10 -17.44 -8.50 9.72
CA GLU A 10 -18.30 -9.63 10.10
C GLU A 10 -19.55 -9.73 9.22
N ASP A 11 -20.12 -8.59 8.83
CA ASP A 11 -21.30 -8.58 7.94
C ASP A 11 -20.90 -8.94 6.51
N ALA A 12 -19.76 -8.42 6.03
CA ALA A 12 -19.23 -8.71 4.69
C ALA A 12 -19.07 -10.21 4.43
N ARG A 13 -18.66 -10.98 5.46
CA ARG A 13 -18.52 -12.44 5.39
C ARG A 13 -19.82 -13.20 5.15
N THR A 14 -20.97 -12.54 5.33
CA THR A 14 -22.30 -13.16 5.23
C THR A 14 -23.10 -12.70 4.03
N ILE A 15 -22.66 -11.64 3.36
CA ILE A 15 -23.31 -11.05 2.19
C ILE A 15 -22.67 -11.64 0.93
N SER A 16 -23.47 -11.95 -0.09
CA SER A 16 -22.93 -12.32 -1.40
C SER A 16 -22.61 -11.07 -2.21
N PHE A 17 -21.42 -11.05 -2.79
CA PHE A 17 -20.95 -10.00 -3.71
C PHE A 17 -21.13 -10.38 -5.18
N HIS A 18 -22.00 -11.35 -5.49
CA HIS A 18 -22.20 -11.82 -6.87
C HIS A 18 -22.45 -10.65 -7.85
N GLN A 19 -21.60 -10.55 -8.89
CA GLN A 19 -21.61 -9.48 -9.89
C GLN A 19 -21.44 -8.05 -9.34
N ALA A 20 -20.95 -7.89 -8.12
CA ALA A 20 -20.63 -6.57 -7.59
C ALA A 20 -19.34 -6.01 -8.20
N SER A 21 -19.30 -4.70 -8.37
CA SER A 21 -18.10 -3.94 -8.67
C SER A 21 -17.50 -3.38 -7.37
N VAL A 22 -16.21 -3.62 -7.14
CA VAL A 22 -15.53 -3.21 -5.90
C VAL A 22 -14.29 -2.39 -6.19
N ASN A 23 -14.26 -1.12 -5.80
CA ASN A 23 -13.03 -0.32 -5.84
C ASN A 23 -12.26 -0.51 -4.53
N ILE A 24 -10.94 -0.69 -4.60
CA ILE A 24 -10.11 -0.93 -3.41
C ILE A 24 -9.26 0.29 -3.04
N ASP A 25 -9.08 0.48 -1.75
CA ASP A 25 -8.14 1.42 -1.17
C ASP A 25 -6.68 0.89 -1.22
N ALA A 26 -5.70 1.79 -1.15
CA ALA A 26 -4.30 1.43 -1.09
C ALA A 26 -3.96 0.62 0.17
N CYS A 27 -4.55 0.95 1.31
CA CYS A 27 -4.29 0.22 2.56
C CYS A 27 -4.76 -1.24 2.49
N PHE A 28 -5.85 -1.51 1.77
CA PHE A 28 -6.39 -2.85 1.55
C PHE A 28 -5.38 -3.71 0.77
N LEU A 29 -4.87 -3.19 -0.36
CA LEU A 29 -3.89 -3.91 -1.17
C LEU A 29 -2.55 -4.05 -0.45
N LEU A 30 -2.11 -3.04 0.30
CA LEU A 30 -0.88 -3.10 1.07
C LEU A 30 -0.91 -4.19 2.15
N ALA A 31 -2.02 -4.33 2.87
CA ALA A 31 -2.18 -5.39 3.87
C ALA A 31 -2.19 -6.79 3.22
N TYR A 32 -2.70 -6.93 2.00
CA TYR A 32 -2.61 -8.19 1.25
C TYR A 32 -1.17 -8.51 0.80
N ILE A 33 -0.40 -7.48 0.44
CA ILE A 33 0.98 -7.64 -0.05
C ILE A 33 1.97 -7.93 1.09
N ASP A 34 1.74 -7.34 2.25
CA ASP A 34 2.62 -7.46 3.42
C ASP A 34 2.23 -8.67 4.28
N SER A 35 3.04 -9.73 4.22
CA SER A 35 2.82 -10.95 5.01
C SER A 35 2.90 -10.74 6.51
N ASP A 36 3.47 -9.62 6.97
CA ASP A 36 3.56 -9.28 8.39
C ASP A 36 2.42 -8.35 8.86
N ASP A 37 1.52 -7.90 7.96
CA ASP A 37 0.37 -7.10 8.36
C ASP A 37 -0.68 -7.97 9.06
N SER A 38 -0.98 -7.63 10.32
CA SER A 38 -1.98 -8.31 11.15
C SER A 38 -3.39 -8.37 10.55
N ARG A 39 -3.69 -7.54 9.55
CA ARG A 39 -4.98 -7.47 8.85
C ARG A 39 -4.98 -8.27 7.55
N GLY A 40 -3.83 -8.77 7.10
CA GLY A 40 -3.66 -9.49 5.84
C GLY A 40 -4.57 -10.71 5.73
N ASP A 41 -4.71 -11.50 6.81
CA ASP A 41 -5.59 -12.67 6.85
C ASP A 41 -7.05 -12.33 6.56
N LYS A 42 -7.54 -11.21 7.10
CA LYS A 42 -8.93 -10.75 6.87
C LYS A 42 -9.13 -10.31 5.43
N VAL A 43 -8.14 -9.63 4.86
CA VAL A 43 -8.17 -9.20 3.46
C VAL A 43 -8.16 -10.40 2.53
N ALA A 44 -7.32 -11.41 2.81
CA ALA A 44 -7.26 -12.65 2.05
C ALA A 44 -8.60 -13.40 2.08
N GLU A 45 -9.23 -13.54 3.26
CA GLU A 45 -10.54 -14.20 3.37
C GLU A 45 -11.62 -13.49 2.55
N ILE A 46 -11.64 -12.15 2.54
CA ILE A 46 -12.60 -11.38 1.75
C ILE A 46 -12.33 -11.52 0.25
N LEU A 47 -11.06 -11.55 -0.18
CA LEU A 47 -10.70 -11.77 -1.58
C LEU A 47 -11.07 -13.19 -2.06
N ASP A 48 -10.86 -14.21 -1.23
CA ASP A 48 -11.28 -15.58 -1.51
C ASP A 48 -12.81 -15.66 -1.65
N GLN A 49 -13.55 -15.00 -0.75
CA GLN A 49 -15.01 -14.89 -0.85
C GLN A 49 -15.45 -14.20 -2.14
N TRP A 50 -14.83 -13.08 -2.53
CA TRP A 50 -15.17 -12.37 -3.76
C TRP A 50 -14.88 -13.20 -5.02
N SER A 51 -13.79 -13.98 -4.99
CA SER A 51 -13.48 -14.96 -6.03
C SER A 51 -14.60 -16.00 -6.12
N ASP A 52 -15.00 -16.59 -4.99
CA ASP A 52 -16.04 -17.62 -4.94
C ASP A 52 -17.44 -17.10 -5.34
N ASP A 53 -17.77 -15.87 -4.92
CA ASP A 53 -19.02 -15.19 -5.28
C ASP A 53 -19.09 -14.81 -6.77
N GLY A 54 -17.92 -14.66 -7.42
CA GLY A 54 -17.84 -14.15 -8.79
C GLY A 54 -18.24 -12.68 -8.89
N ILE A 55 -17.49 -11.81 -8.22
CA ILE A 55 -17.63 -10.35 -8.38
C ILE A 55 -17.41 -9.95 -9.85
N GLU A 56 -17.99 -8.83 -10.28
CA GLU A 56 -17.84 -8.37 -11.66
C GLU A 56 -16.40 -7.94 -11.95
N HIS A 57 -15.82 -7.08 -11.09
CA HIS A 57 -14.45 -6.63 -11.19
C HIS A 57 -13.97 -5.90 -9.93
N ILE A 58 -12.64 -5.85 -9.75
CA ILE A 58 -11.96 -4.93 -8.84
C ILE A 58 -11.48 -3.69 -9.59
N GLY A 59 -11.78 -2.51 -9.06
CA GLY A 59 -11.20 -1.23 -9.45
C GLY A 59 -9.92 -0.94 -8.70
N ILE A 60 -8.84 -0.62 -9.42
CA ILE A 60 -7.56 -0.17 -8.85
C ILE A 60 -7.16 1.12 -9.55
N SER A 61 -7.37 2.27 -8.92
CA SER A 61 -7.07 3.56 -9.55
C SER A 61 -5.57 3.82 -9.70
N ASN A 62 -5.20 4.75 -10.59
CA ASN A 62 -3.82 5.22 -10.72
C ASN A 62 -3.25 5.84 -9.43
N HIS A 63 -4.12 6.43 -8.59
CA HIS A 63 -3.72 6.94 -7.27
C HIS A 63 -3.35 5.80 -6.32
N VAL A 64 -4.17 4.74 -6.27
CA VAL A 64 -3.89 3.51 -5.51
C VAL A 64 -2.60 2.85 -5.99
N VAL A 65 -2.41 2.72 -7.32
CA VAL A 65 -1.18 2.18 -7.91
C VAL A 65 0.05 2.96 -7.41
N GLY A 66 0.00 4.29 -7.50
CA GLY A 66 1.09 5.16 -7.09
C GLY A 66 1.42 5.03 -5.60
N GLU A 67 0.39 5.01 -4.76
CA GLU A 67 0.54 4.87 -3.32
C GLU A 67 1.11 3.50 -2.92
N VAL A 68 0.58 2.41 -3.49
CA VAL A 68 1.03 1.06 -3.20
C VAL A 68 2.48 0.85 -3.62
N ILE A 69 2.85 1.23 -4.85
CA ILE A 69 4.25 1.12 -5.33
C ILE A 69 5.19 1.93 -4.45
N HIS A 70 4.81 3.15 -4.08
CA HIS A 70 5.63 4.01 -3.22
C HIS A 70 5.82 3.41 -1.82
N ASN A 71 4.78 2.81 -1.23
CA ASN A 71 4.86 2.16 0.07
C ASN A 71 5.70 0.87 0.03
N ILE A 72 5.55 0.03 -1.00
CA ILE A 72 6.41 -1.14 -1.23
C ILE A 72 7.88 -0.68 -1.32
N PHE A 73 8.16 0.37 -2.09
CA PHE A 73 9.49 0.94 -2.23
C PHE A 73 10.05 1.41 -0.88
N LYS A 74 9.26 2.13 -0.08
CA LYS A 74 9.68 2.58 1.26
C LYS A 74 10.01 1.39 2.16
N ASN A 75 9.16 0.38 2.20
CA ASN A 75 9.39 -0.83 2.99
C ASN A 75 10.66 -1.56 2.54
N ARG A 76 10.90 -1.63 1.22
CA ARG A 76 12.13 -2.15 0.65
C ARG A 76 13.37 -1.41 1.14
N ILE A 77 13.36 -0.08 1.11
CA ILE A 77 14.47 0.73 1.63
C ILE A 77 14.69 0.48 3.13
N ARG A 78 13.62 0.31 3.93
CA ARG A 78 13.74 -0.05 5.36
C ARG A 78 14.43 -1.39 5.56
N GLN A 79 14.06 -2.41 4.79
CA GLN A 79 14.71 -3.73 4.85
C GLN A 79 16.19 -3.63 4.50
N VAL A 80 16.54 -2.90 3.44
CA VAL A 80 17.93 -2.64 3.03
C VAL A 80 18.73 -1.96 4.15
N LEU A 81 18.19 -0.90 4.75
CA LEU A 81 18.84 -0.19 5.85
C LEU A 81 19.05 -1.08 7.08
N SER A 82 18.03 -1.86 7.46
CA SER A 82 18.09 -2.79 8.58
C SER A 82 19.19 -3.83 8.38
N LEU A 83 19.21 -4.48 7.21
CA LEU A 83 20.20 -5.50 6.87
C LEU A 83 21.62 -4.90 6.77
N ALA A 84 21.78 -3.77 6.08
CA ALA A 84 23.07 -3.09 5.95
C ALA A 84 23.64 -2.71 7.32
N TYR A 85 22.79 -2.22 8.23
CA TYR A 85 23.21 -1.83 9.57
C TYR A 85 23.54 -3.03 10.47
N LYS A 86 22.74 -4.12 10.41
CA LYS A 86 23.04 -5.39 11.10
C LYS A 86 24.43 -5.90 10.71
N LYS A 87 24.73 -5.95 9.41
CA LYS A 87 26.03 -6.39 8.88
C LYS A 87 27.18 -5.46 9.27
N TYR A 88 26.95 -4.15 9.25
CA TYR A 88 27.93 -3.16 9.71
C TYR A 88 28.33 -3.38 11.18
N LYS A 89 27.35 -3.61 12.08
CA LYS A 89 27.62 -3.87 13.50
C LYS A 89 28.30 -5.23 13.74
N SER A 90 27.90 -6.28 13.03
CA SER A 90 28.48 -7.62 13.21
C SER A 90 29.92 -7.73 12.71
N SER A 91 30.29 -6.95 11.70
CA SER A 91 31.53 -7.15 10.93
C SER A 91 32.54 -6.03 11.11
N ARG A 92 32.63 -5.44 12.33
CA ARG A 92 33.54 -4.33 12.69
C ARG A 92 35.01 -4.50 12.24
N THR A 93 35.44 -5.68 11.79
CA THR A 93 36.81 -6.00 11.35
C THR A 93 36.96 -6.64 9.96
N LYS A 94 35.89 -6.93 9.19
CA LYS A 94 36.00 -7.54 7.84
C LYS A 94 35.02 -6.92 6.84
N ARG A 95 35.55 -6.04 5.98
CA ARG A 95 34.92 -5.63 4.73
C ARG A 95 35.60 -6.38 3.57
N PRO A 96 34.86 -6.80 2.51
CA PRO A 96 33.41 -6.61 2.29
C PRO A 96 32.53 -7.57 3.12
N TYR A 97 31.27 -7.21 3.35
CA TYR A 97 30.31 -8.08 4.05
C TYR A 97 29.92 -9.26 3.15
N THR A 98 29.76 -10.44 3.75
CA THR A 98 29.20 -11.61 3.08
C THR A 98 27.70 -11.67 3.33
N PHE A 99 26.93 -11.79 2.25
CA PHE A 99 25.49 -11.97 2.24
C PHE A 99 25.17 -13.39 1.76
N ASN A 100 24.13 -14.01 2.31
CA ASN A 100 23.54 -15.21 1.72
C ASN A 100 22.60 -14.83 0.57
N LYS A 101 22.08 -15.80 -0.19
CA LYS A 101 21.22 -15.53 -1.37
C LYS A 101 19.97 -14.70 -1.06
N GLU A 102 19.35 -14.90 0.09
CA GLU A 102 18.16 -14.17 0.52
C GLU A 102 18.53 -12.73 0.91
N GLU A 103 19.64 -12.55 1.62
CA GLU A 103 20.17 -11.24 1.96
C GLU A 103 20.65 -10.46 0.73
N GLU A 104 21.23 -11.15 -0.28
CA GLU A 104 21.60 -10.57 -1.57
C GLU A 104 20.37 -10.07 -2.32
N SER A 105 19.28 -10.83 -2.29
CA SER A 105 18.01 -10.40 -2.89
C SER A 105 17.49 -9.15 -2.20
N ILE A 106 17.65 -9.00 -0.87
CA ILE A 106 17.21 -7.81 -0.14
C ILE A 106 18.11 -6.60 -0.40
N ILE A 107 19.43 -6.78 -0.29
CA ILE A 107 20.39 -5.67 -0.32
C ILE A 107 20.46 -5.01 -1.70
N GLY A 108 20.31 -5.80 -2.78
CA GLY A 108 20.55 -5.34 -4.14
C GLY A 108 22.01 -4.88 -4.31
N ASP A 109 22.23 -3.62 -4.67
CA ASP A 109 23.58 -3.04 -4.71
C ASP A 109 24.10 -2.70 -3.31
N TYR A 110 25.10 -3.47 -2.86
CA TYR A 110 25.75 -3.28 -1.57
C TYR A 110 26.28 -1.84 -1.36
N ARG A 111 26.86 -1.21 -2.39
CA ARG A 111 27.43 0.15 -2.23
C ARG A 111 26.34 1.15 -1.95
N THR A 112 25.25 1.10 -2.71
CA THR A 112 24.05 1.91 -2.50
C THR A 112 23.50 1.71 -1.09
N ALA A 113 23.41 0.46 -0.63
CA ALA A 113 22.96 0.15 0.73
C ALA A 113 23.87 0.76 1.82
N ASP A 114 25.20 0.64 1.72
CA ASP A 114 26.13 1.22 2.70
C ASP A 114 26.11 2.76 2.68
N TYR A 115 25.98 3.35 1.49
CA TYR A 115 25.83 4.81 1.33
C TYR A 115 24.54 5.31 1.96
N MET A 116 23.40 4.69 1.68
CA MET A 116 22.13 5.02 2.31
C MET A 116 22.21 4.88 3.84
N ARG A 117 22.76 3.77 4.33
CA ARG A 117 22.99 3.55 5.77
C ARG A 117 23.87 4.64 6.38
N SER A 118 24.88 5.12 5.68
CA SER A 118 25.80 6.16 6.20
C SER A 118 25.17 7.55 6.33
N ILE A 119 24.08 7.81 5.62
CA ILE A 119 23.32 9.07 5.72
C ILE A 119 22.41 9.05 6.96
N VAL A 120 21.78 7.91 7.24
CA VAL A 120 20.81 7.79 8.33
C VAL A 120 21.52 7.83 9.70
N PRO A 121 21.05 8.64 10.67
CA PRO A 121 21.60 8.67 12.01
C PRO A 121 21.60 7.30 12.69
N GLU A 122 22.69 6.96 13.38
CA GLU A 122 22.88 5.65 14.01
C GLU A 122 21.72 5.27 14.95
N ARG A 123 21.22 6.23 15.74
CA ARG A 123 20.06 6.04 16.64
C ARG A 123 18.78 5.65 15.90
N ALA A 124 18.54 6.21 14.71
CA ALA A 124 17.38 5.86 13.91
C ALA A 124 17.48 4.44 13.35
N LEU A 125 18.69 4.00 12.99
CA LEU A 125 18.95 2.62 12.56
C LEU A 125 18.84 1.62 13.75
N GLU A 126 19.24 2.02 14.96
CA GLU A 126 19.06 1.21 16.17
C GLU A 126 17.58 1.00 16.51
N ASN A 127 16.77 2.06 16.41
CA ASN A 127 15.32 1.96 16.56
C ASN A 127 14.69 1.07 15.49
N LEU A 128 15.16 1.17 14.24
CA LEU A 128 14.67 0.31 13.16
C LEU A 128 14.93 -1.17 13.45
N ILE A 129 16.11 -1.53 13.97
CA ILE A 129 16.41 -2.93 14.32
C ILE A 129 15.61 -3.40 15.53
N SER A 130 15.54 -2.56 16.58
CA SER A 130 15.01 -2.99 17.89
C SER A 130 13.49 -2.90 18.02
N ARG A 131 12.86 -1.98 17.29
CA ARG A 131 11.42 -1.66 17.38
C ARG A 131 10.70 -1.71 16.04
N ASN A 132 11.40 -2.02 14.96
CA ASN A 132 10.87 -1.87 13.59
C ASN A 132 10.40 -0.44 13.28
N GLU A 133 11.01 0.58 13.90
CA GLU A 133 10.64 1.99 13.75
C GLU A 133 11.80 2.81 13.17
N LEU A 134 11.60 3.38 11.97
CA LEU A 134 12.57 4.31 11.38
C LEU A 134 12.11 5.76 11.62
N SER A 135 12.71 6.43 12.60
CA SER A 135 12.43 7.85 12.90
C SER A 135 13.11 8.83 11.92
N TYR A 136 13.46 8.37 10.72
CA TYR A 136 14.12 9.16 9.66
C TYR A 136 13.32 9.03 8.37
N SER A 137 12.94 10.15 7.75
CA SER A 137 12.17 10.10 6.51
C SER A 137 13.00 9.51 5.39
N ILE A 138 12.41 8.53 4.70
CA ILE A 138 13.03 7.90 3.52
C ILE A 138 13.13 8.92 2.39
N GLU A 139 12.17 9.82 2.25
CA GLU A 139 12.19 10.89 1.25
C GLU A 139 13.38 11.83 1.47
N ILE A 140 13.66 12.20 2.72
CA ILE A 140 14.86 12.98 3.09
C ILE A 140 16.12 12.19 2.76
N LEU A 141 16.18 10.90 3.13
CA LEU A 141 17.30 10.02 2.80
C LEU A 141 17.58 9.99 1.29
N LEU A 142 16.55 9.80 0.46
CA LEU A 142 16.71 9.74 -1.00
C LEU A 142 17.17 11.09 -1.57
N LYS A 143 16.66 12.21 -1.06
CA LYS A 143 17.09 13.55 -1.47
C LYS A 143 18.56 13.77 -1.16
N GLU A 144 19.00 13.40 0.05
CA GLU A 144 20.40 13.51 0.44
C GLU A 144 21.30 12.55 -0.32
N TYR A 145 20.84 11.31 -0.57
CA TYR A 145 21.57 10.33 -1.37
C TYR A 145 21.86 10.88 -2.77
N LYS A 146 20.85 11.39 -3.47
CA LYS A 146 20.99 11.99 -4.81
C LYS A 146 21.94 13.20 -4.81
N SER A 147 21.94 13.98 -3.72
CA SER A 147 22.82 15.14 -3.57
C SER A 147 24.28 14.76 -3.28
N ARG A 148 24.51 13.73 -2.45
CA ARG A 148 25.86 13.31 -2.01
C ARG A 148 26.52 12.33 -3.00
N TYR A 149 25.72 11.56 -3.72
CA TYR A 149 26.16 10.47 -4.59
C TYR A 149 25.52 10.53 -6.00
N PRO A 150 25.65 11.65 -6.74
CA PRO A 150 24.94 11.86 -8.00
C PRO A 150 25.24 10.76 -9.04
N THR A 151 26.49 10.30 -9.13
CA THR A 151 26.94 9.24 -10.04
C THR A 151 26.32 7.86 -9.75
N TYR A 152 25.74 7.65 -8.57
CA TYR A 152 25.14 6.37 -8.16
C TYR A 152 23.61 6.43 -8.05
N THR A 153 22.99 7.50 -8.59
CA THR A 153 21.54 7.68 -8.54
C THR A 153 20.80 6.60 -9.33
N GLU A 154 21.39 6.13 -10.44
CA GLU A 154 20.80 5.09 -11.29
C GLU A 154 20.62 3.75 -10.57
N HIS A 155 21.41 3.49 -9.52
CA HIS A 155 21.26 2.28 -8.70
C HIS A 155 19.98 2.29 -7.86
N LEU A 156 19.39 3.47 -7.59
CA LEU A 156 18.07 3.55 -6.94
C LEU A 156 16.94 3.00 -7.83
N THR A 157 17.13 3.00 -9.15
CA THR A 157 16.17 2.48 -10.12
C THR A 157 15.87 1.01 -9.85
N GLN A 158 16.85 0.22 -9.41
CA GLN A 158 16.63 -1.19 -9.09
C GLN A 158 15.53 -1.36 -8.03
N TYR A 159 15.58 -0.61 -6.93
CA TYR A 159 14.58 -0.72 -5.86
C TYR A 159 13.18 -0.28 -6.33
N TYR A 160 13.09 0.72 -7.21
CA TYR A 160 11.81 1.10 -7.83
C TYR A 160 11.28 0.02 -8.79
N SER A 161 12.16 -0.58 -9.60
CA SER A 161 11.81 -1.68 -10.50
C SER A 161 11.32 -2.90 -9.72
N ASP A 162 12.01 -3.27 -8.64
CA ASP A 162 11.60 -4.36 -7.75
C ASP A 162 10.19 -4.09 -7.16
N SER A 163 9.91 -2.86 -6.79
CA SER A 163 8.61 -2.46 -6.21
C SER A 163 7.48 -2.54 -7.24
N THR A 164 7.75 -2.08 -8.47
CA THR A 164 6.82 -2.21 -9.60
C THR A 164 6.59 -3.67 -9.96
N LEU A 165 7.65 -4.49 -9.95
CA LEU A 165 7.54 -5.93 -10.21
C LEU A 165 6.66 -6.60 -9.17
N LYS A 166 6.89 -6.34 -7.87
CA LYS A 166 6.07 -6.90 -6.79
C LYS A 166 4.60 -6.50 -6.93
N PHE A 167 4.31 -5.24 -7.24
CA PHE A 167 2.94 -4.80 -7.53
C PHE A 167 2.33 -5.59 -8.69
N ASN A 168 3.04 -5.71 -9.83
CA ASN A 168 2.56 -6.45 -10.99
C ASN A 168 2.33 -7.95 -10.69
N GLU A 169 3.21 -8.57 -9.91
CA GLU A 169 3.03 -9.95 -9.44
C GLU A 169 1.75 -10.09 -8.62
N THR A 170 1.46 -9.16 -7.71
CA THR A 170 0.22 -9.15 -6.93
C THR A 170 -1.01 -9.00 -7.82
N ILE A 171 -1.01 -8.05 -8.77
CA ILE A 171 -2.13 -7.85 -9.70
C ILE A 171 -2.36 -9.09 -10.58
N ASN A 172 -1.28 -9.73 -11.01
CA ASN A 172 -1.37 -10.96 -11.79
C ASN A 172 -1.89 -12.13 -10.94
N GLY A 173 -1.51 -12.23 -9.66
CA GLY A 173 -2.06 -13.22 -8.74
C GLY A 173 -3.57 -13.05 -8.55
N LEU A 174 -4.02 -11.82 -8.30
CA LEU A 174 -5.46 -11.51 -8.21
C LEU A 174 -6.24 -11.92 -9.47
N ARG A 175 -5.66 -11.71 -10.66
CA ARG A 175 -6.29 -12.09 -11.93
C ARG A 175 -6.26 -13.58 -12.23
N ASN A 176 -5.11 -14.22 -12.04
CA ASN A 176 -4.87 -15.57 -12.54
C ASN A 176 -5.19 -16.63 -11.50
N ASP A 177 -4.87 -16.36 -10.23
CA ASP A 177 -5.02 -17.33 -9.14
C ASP A 177 -6.42 -17.23 -8.54
N LEU A 178 -6.94 -16.01 -8.37
CA LEU A 178 -8.29 -15.75 -7.86
C LEU A 178 -9.34 -15.52 -8.96
N GLY A 179 -8.94 -15.47 -10.24
CA GLY A 179 -9.87 -15.31 -11.35
C GLY A 179 -10.63 -13.96 -11.37
N ILE A 180 -10.18 -12.97 -10.59
CA ILE A 180 -10.90 -11.70 -10.42
C ILE A 180 -10.54 -10.73 -11.55
N PRO A 181 -11.51 -10.24 -12.35
CA PRO A 181 -11.25 -9.19 -13.32
C PRO A 181 -10.79 -7.88 -12.65
N ILE A 182 -9.80 -7.20 -13.22
CA ILE A 182 -9.29 -5.93 -12.69
C ILE A 182 -9.37 -4.86 -13.75
N ILE A 183 -9.99 -3.72 -13.41
CA ILE A 183 -10.03 -2.50 -14.20
C ILE A 183 -9.25 -1.38 -13.51
N PHE A 184 -8.78 -0.42 -14.31
CA PHE A 184 -8.05 0.75 -13.82
C PHE A 184 -8.90 2.01 -14.06
N PRO A 185 -9.75 2.42 -13.11
CA PRO A 185 -10.56 3.61 -13.26
C PRO A 185 -9.68 4.87 -13.37
N TYR A 186 -10.10 5.80 -14.23
CA TYR A 186 -9.39 7.06 -14.44
C TYR A 186 -9.80 8.11 -13.41
N SER A 187 -8.97 9.14 -13.25
CA SER A 187 -9.25 10.32 -12.44
C SER A 187 -9.13 11.56 -13.32
N ASP A 188 -10.21 12.34 -13.39
CA ASP A 188 -10.30 13.57 -14.18
C ASP A 188 -10.61 14.79 -13.28
N GLU A 189 -10.95 15.92 -13.89
CA GLU A 189 -11.30 17.14 -13.17
C GLU A 189 -12.55 16.97 -12.29
N SER A 190 -13.55 16.18 -12.73
CA SER A 190 -14.75 15.94 -11.93
C SER A 190 -14.42 15.18 -10.65
N VAL A 191 -13.62 14.12 -10.76
CA VAL A 191 -13.13 13.35 -9.61
C VAL A 191 -12.34 14.25 -8.64
N MET A 192 -11.53 15.16 -9.17
CA MET A 192 -10.75 16.10 -8.35
C MET A 192 -11.65 17.03 -7.52
N TRP A 193 -12.66 17.63 -8.14
CA TRP A 193 -13.59 18.51 -7.44
C TRP A 193 -14.41 17.75 -6.39
N GLU A 194 -14.85 16.54 -6.70
CA GLU A 194 -15.57 15.68 -5.76
C GLU A 194 -14.68 15.27 -4.57
N ALA A 195 -13.40 14.94 -4.81
CA ALA A 195 -12.45 14.66 -3.74
C ALA A 195 -12.24 15.89 -2.84
N PHE A 196 -12.05 17.08 -3.42
CA PHE A 196 -11.91 18.32 -2.63
C PHE A 196 -13.16 18.63 -1.82
N GLU A 197 -14.35 18.45 -2.39
CA GLU A 197 -15.59 18.58 -1.63
C GLU A 197 -15.61 17.60 -0.45
N SER A 198 -15.28 16.33 -0.69
CA SER A 198 -15.26 15.28 0.32
C SER A 198 -14.26 15.56 1.46
N THR A 199 -13.10 16.17 1.19
CA THR A 199 -12.20 16.62 2.27
C THR A 199 -12.84 17.65 3.21
N SER A 200 -13.74 18.49 2.69
CA SER A 200 -14.42 19.53 3.47
C SER A 200 -15.70 19.04 4.14
N THR A 201 -16.48 18.20 3.46
CA THR A 201 -17.79 17.75 3.93
C THR A 201 -17.72 16.47 4.76
N GLU A 202 -16.79 15.58 4.42
CA GLU A 202 -16.63 14.25 5.04
C GLU A 202 -15.33 14.13 5.85
N GLN A 203 -14.53 15.20 5.91
CA GLN A 203 -13.28 15.29 6.68
C GLN A 203 -12.29 14.15 6.39
N LEU A 204 -12.35 13.59 5.18
CA LEU A 204 -11.42 12.56 4.73
C LEU A 204 -10.04 13.17 4.43
N GLY A 205 -8.99 12.37 4.64
CA GLY A 205 -7.68 12.66 4.08
C GLY A 205 -7.77 12.80 2.56
N ILE A 206 -6.87 13.58 1.95
CA ILE A 206 -6.99 13.87 0.51
C ILE A 206 -6.91 12.60 -0.35
N TYR A 207 -6.07 11.62 0.01
CA TYR A 207 -5.96 10.35 -0.71
C TYR A 207 -7.23 9.52 -0.57
N ASP A 208 -7.77 9.40 0.65
CA ASP A 208 -9.03 8.72 0.94
C ASP A 208 -10.21 9.35 0.19
N ALA A 209 -10.24 10.68 0.14
CA ALA A 209 -11.22 11.43 -0.62
C ALA A 209 -11.13 11.15 -2.12
N PHE A 210 -9.92 11.04 -2.68
CA PHE A 210 -9.73 10.63 -4.08
C PHE A 210 -10.19 9.20 -4.33
N HIS A 211 -9.85 8.26 -3.44
CA HIS A 211 -10.25 6.86 -3.59
C HIS A 211 -11.78 6.72 -3.56
N MET A 212 -12.45 7.42 -2.63
CA MET A 212 -13.90 7.47 -2.55
C MET A 212 -14.56 8.15 -3.76
N ALA A 213 -14.06 9.32 -4.17
CA ALA A 213 -14.59 10.04 -5.32
C ALA A 213 -14.50 9.21 -6.61
N ILE A 214 -13.41 8.45 -6.78
CA ILE A 214 -13.27 7.52 -7.91
C ILE A 214 -14.33 6.41 -7.82
N SER A 215 -14.54 5.82 -6.64
CA SER A 215 -15.57 4.79 -6.46
C SER A 215 -16.95 5.29 -6.88
N ARG A 216 -17.33 6.49 -6.43
CA ARG A 216 -18.62 7.11 -6.74
C ARG A 216 -18.74 7.51 -8.20
N HIS A 217 -17.73 8.19 -8.75
CA HIS A 217 -17.74 8.68 -10.12
C HIS A 217 -17.91 7.55 -11.15
N HIS A 218 -17.31 6.39 -10.88
CA HIS A 218 -17.40 5.21 -11.75
C HIS A 218 -18.54 4.26 -11.35
N ASN A 219 -19.40 4.65 -10.40
CA ASN A 219 -20.56 3.88 -9.92
C ASN A 219 -20.20 2.48 -9.42
N PHE A 220 -19.10 2.35 -8.68
CA PHE A 220 -18.80 1.10 -7.99
C PHE A 220 -19.85 0.82 -6.93
N ASP A 221 -20.28 -0.44 -6.82
CA ASP A 221 -21.22 -0.89 -5.78
C ASP A 221 -20.57 -0.77 -4.39
N TYR A 222 -19.28 -1.07 -4.31
CA TYR A 222 -18.53 -1.06 -3.06
C TYR A 222 -17.18 -0.36 -3.15
N PHE A 223 -16.77 0.23 -2.03
CA PHE A 223 -15.43 0.71 -1.76
C PHE A 223 -14.83 -0.02 -0.55
N ALA A 224 -13.75 -0.76 -0.74
CA ALA A 224 -13.15 -1.57 0.32
C ALA A 224 -11.90 -0.91 0.92
N THR A 225 -11.88 -0.76 2.24
CA THR A 225 -10.81 -0.09 2.99
C THR A 225 -10.54 -0.77 4.35
N LEU A 226 -9.37 -0.46 4.92
CA LEU A 226 -8.99 -0.77 6.29
C LEU A 226 -8.94 0.47 7.17
N ASP A 227 -9.24 1.65 6.63
CA ASP A 227 -9.16 2.90 7.35
C ASP A 227 -10.43 3.11 8.20
N GLY A 228 -10.20 3.40 9.49
CA GLY A 228 -11.25 3.65 10.46
C GLY A 228 -11.92 5.01 10.31
N ASP A 229 -11.26 5.97 9.66
CA ASP A 229 -11.73 7.36 9.56
C ASP A 229 -13.02 7.46 8.72
N PHE A 230 -13.23 6.53 7.78
CA PHE A 230 -14.48 6.40 7.03
C PHE A 230 -15.71 6.15 7.93
N VAL A 231 -15.55 5.52 9.11
CA VAL A 231 -16.69 5.18 9.99
C VAL A 231 -17.17 6.37 10.81
N SER A 232 -16.25 7.21 11.26
CA SER A 232 -16.59 8.33 12.15
C SER A 232 -17.41 9.43 11.46
N ASN A 233 -17.21 9.60 10.15
CA ASN A 233 -17.79 10.70 9.39
C ASN A 233 -19.03 10.29 8.56
N TYR A 234 -19.12 9.05 8.09
CA TYR A 234 -20.25 8.60 7.26
C TYR A 234 -21.50 8.18 8.04
N LEU A 235 -21.38 7.87 9.33
CA LEU A 235 -22.55 7.62 10.17
C LEU A 235 -23.41 8.87 10.40
N ASN A 236 -22.89 10.07 10.14
CA ASN A 236 -23.55 11.35 10.41
C ASN A 236 -23.95 12.14 9.14
N ILE A 237 -23.55 11.71 7.95
CA ILE A 237 -23.79 12.44 6.70
C ILE A 237 -24.88 11.72 5.91
N ALA A 238 -26.05 12.34 5.81
CA ALA A 238 -27.18 11.86 5.00
C ALA A 238 -26.92 12.08 3.49
N ARG A 239 -25.81 11.57 2.98
CA ARG A 239 -25.64 11.37 1.54
C ARG A 239 -26.06 9.95 1.23
N VAL A 240 -27.15 9.81 0.47
CA VAL A 240 -27.45 8.56 -0.23
C VAL A 240 -26.39 8.48 -1.31
N THR A 241 -25.36 7.67 -1.10
CA THR A 241 -24.42 7.30 -2.15
C THR A 241 -24.66 5.85 -2.50
N ASP A 242 -24.69 5.56 -3.80
CA ASP A 242 -24.92 4.19 -4.29
C ASP A 242 -23.75 3.26 -3.93
N THR A 243 -22.54 3.82 -3.78
CA THR A 243 -21.36 3.11 -3.29
C THR A 243 -21.40 2.90 -1.78
N LYS A 244 -21.37 1.62 -1.34
CA LYS A 244 -21.26 1.20 0.06
C LYS A 244 -19.80 0.97 0.46
N ILE A 245 -19.47 1.14 1.74
CA ILE A 245 -18.10 0.98 2.25
C ILE A 245 -17.96 -0.40 2.88
N ILE A 246 -16.99 -1.19 2.45
CA ILE A 246 -16.61 -2.44 3.11
C ILE A 246 -15.41 -2.16 4.01
N LYS A 247 -15.59 -2.27 5.33
CA LYS A 247 -14.53 -2.07 6.31
C LYS A 247 -14.00 -3.42 6.81
N VAL A 248 -12.78 -3.77 6.42
CA VAL A 248 -12.21 -5.10 6.71
C VAL A 248 -11.41 -5.14 8.03
N ALA A 249 -11.08 -4.00 8.65
CA ALA A 249 -10.40 -3.95 9.95
C ALA A 249 -10.89 -2.83 10.87
#